data_AF-M0ACQ7-F1
#
_entry.id   AF-M0ACQ7-F1
#
_cell.length_a   1.000
_cell.length_b   1.000
_cell.length_c   1.000
_cell.angle_alpha   90.00
_cell.angle_beta   90.00
_cell.angle_gamma   90.00
#
_symmetry.space_group_name_H-M   'P 1'
#
loop_
_entity.id
_entity.type
_entity.pdbx_description
1 polymer ?
#
loop_
_entity_poly.entity_id
_entity_poly.type
_entity_poly.pdbx_seq_one_letter_code
_entity_poly.pdbx_strand_id
1 'polypeptide(L)' 'MLDGAPYFQATAVTDLTARDDLDSVTLPAYSPELNPVAECWRDLQAALSNHFFESLDGLTTALIQLLTSSLYQSE' A
#
# COMPACT_ATOMS: atom_id res chain seq x y z
N MET A 1 -8.61 -3.65 3.31
CA MET A 1 -9.22 -2.83 2.23
C MET A 1 -8.35 -2.97 1.01
N LEU A 2 -8.89 -3.52 -0.07
CA LEU A 2 -8.16 -3.78 -1.32
C LEU A 2 -8.86 -3.00 -2.43
N ASP A 3 -8.12 -2.64 -3.48
CA ASP A 3 -8.76 -2.06 -4.65
C ASP A 3 -9.57 -3.12 -5.42
N GLY A 4 -10.45 -2.67 -6.30
CA GLY A 4 -11.32 -3.56 -7.07
C GLY A 4 -10.61 -4.33 -8.20
N ALA A 5 -9.28 -4.49 -8.18
CA ALA A 5 -8.58 -5.15 -9.27
C ALA A 5 -8.94 -6.66 -9.35
N PRO A 6 -9.03 -7.25 -10.56
CA PRO A 6 -9.53 -8.61 -10.75
C PRO A 6 -8.74 -9.69 -10.00
N TYR A 7 -7.45 -9.46 -9.75
CA TYR A 7 -6.59 -10.41 -9.04
C TYR A 7 -6.88 -10.46 -7.53
N PHE A 8 -7.44 -9.41 -6.92
CA PHE A 8 -7.91 -9.44 -5.54
C PHE A 8 -9.26 -10.14 -5.37
N GLN A 9 -9.98 -10.37 -6.48
CA GLN A 9 -11.25 -11.08 -6.52
C GLN A 9 -11.09 -12.55 -6.94
N ALA A 10 -9.87 -12.98 -7.24
CA ALA A 10 -9.59 -14.36 -7.62
C ALA A 10 -9.92 -15.31 -6.46
N THR A 11 -10.41 -16.52 -6.80
CA THR A 11 -10.83 -17.54 -5.82
C THR A 11 -9.75 -17.82 -4.77
N ALA A 12 -8.48 -17.87 -5.18
CA ALA A 12 -7.37 -18.08 -4.24
C ALA A 12 -7.28 -17.00 -3.15
N VAL A 13 -7.63 -15.74 -3.45
CA VAL A 13 -7.61 -14.62 -2.50
C VAL A 13 -8.87 -14.62 -1.64
N THR A 14 -10.04 -14.89 -2.23
CA THR A 14 -11.30 -14.97 -1.48
C THR A 14 -11.33 -16.16 -0.52
N ASP A 15 -10.74 -17.29 -0.90
CA ASP A 15 -10.64 -18.48 -0.04
C ASP A 15 -9.73 -18.23 1.17
N LEU A 16 -8.63 -17.49 0.98
CA LEU A 16 -7.76 -17.06 2.08
C LEU A 16 -8.49 -16.09 3.02
N THR A 17 -9.20 -15.13 2.45
CA THR A 17 -9.99 -14.14 3.18
C THR A 17 -11.08 -14.82 4.03
N ALA A 18 -11.77 -15.81 3.46
CA ALA A 18 -12.79 -16.60 4.17
C ALA A 18 -12.19 -17.53 5.23
N ARG A 19 -11.00 -18.11 4.97
CA ARG A 19 -10.28 -18.94 5.95
C ARG A 19 -9.87 -18.15 7.19
N ASP A 20 -9.39 -16.93 6.96
CA ASP A 20 -8.82 -16.08 8.02
C ASP A 20 -9.87 -15.14 8.66
N ASP A 21 -11.16 -15.36 8.36
CA ASP A 21 -12.32 -14.58 8.88
C ASP A 21 -12.17 -13.06 8.68
N LEU A 22 -11.63 -12.68 7.52
CA LEU A 22 -11.36 -11.29 7.16
C LEU A 22 -12.53 -10.71 6.36
N ASP A 23 -13.04 -9.56 6.79
CA ASP A 23 -14.03 -8.82 5.99
C ASP A 23 -13.35 -8.05 4.86
N SER A 24 -13.74 -8.36 3.61
CA SER A 24 -13.27 -7.65 2.43
C SER A 24 -14.02 -6.32 2.26
N VAL A 25 -13.36 -5.21 2.61
CA VAL A 25 -13.87 -3.87 2.28
C VAL A 25 -13.57 -3.58 0.81
N THR A 26 -14.63 -3.51 -0.01
CA THR A 26 -14.53 -3.18 -1.44
C THR A 26 -14.64 -1.68 -1.65
N LEU A 27 -13.67 -1.13 -2.38
CA LEU A 27 -13.65 0.26 -2.79
C LEU A 27 -14.48 0.49 -4.06
N PRO A 28 -15.16 1.64 -4.21
CA PRO A 28 -15.72 2.06 -5.49
C PRO A 28 -14.64 2.06 -6.60
N ALA A 29 -15.05 1.71 -7.82
CA ALA A 29 -14.14 1.72 -8.96
C ALA A 29 -13.61 3.14 -9.21
N TYR A 30 -12.32 3.24 -9.52
CA TYR A 30 -11.62 4.51 -9.81
C TYR A 30 -11.62 5.53 -8.67
N SER A 31 -11.68 5.08 -7.41
CA SER A 31 -11.59 5.95 -6.21
C SER A 31 -10.27 5.80 -5.44
N PRO A 32 -9.12 6.22 -5.99
CA PRO A 32 -7.84 6.19 -5.27
C PRO A 32 -7.84 7.10 -4.04
N GLU A 33 -8.64 8.16 -4.01
CA GLU A 33 -8.80 9.07 -2.88
C GLU A 33 -9.37 8.40 -1.62
N LEU A 34 -10.07 7.27 -1.78
CA LEU A 34 -10.60 6.49 -0.67
C LEU A 34 -9.63 5.40 -0.19
N ASN A 35 -8.52 5.19 -0.88
CA ASN A 35 -7.51 4.20 -0.53
C ASN A 35 -6.36 4.87 0.25
N PRO A 36 -6.19 4.58 1.56
CA PRO A 36 -5.09 5.17 2.34
C PRO A 36 -3.70 4.82 1.78
N VAL A 37 -3.58 3.68 1.08
CA VAL A 37 -2.32 3.31 0.41
C VAL A 37 -1.96 4.30 -0.70
N ALA A 38 -2.94 4.87 -1.40
CA ALA A 38 -2.69 5.85 -2.45
C ALA A 38 -2.19 7.19 -1.89
N GLU A 39 -2.60 7.56 -0.68
CA GLU A 39 -2.06 8.72 0.04
C GLU A 39 -0.64 8.44 0.55
N CYS A 40 -0.43 7.30 1.20
CA CYS A 40 0.90 6.87 1.63
C CYS A 40 1.90 6.86 0.46
N TRP A 41 1.48 6.39 -0.72
CA TRP A 41 2.32 6.42 -1.91
C TRP A 41 2.66 7.83 -2.39
N ARG A 42 1.73 8.79 -2.27
CA ARG A 42 2.00 10.20 -2.60
C ARG A 42 3.05 10.79 -1.67
N ASP A 43 2.99 10.49 -0.38
CA ASP A 43 3.96 10.98 0.60
C ASP A 43 5.34 10.37 0.37
N LEU A 44 5.40 9.06 0.10
CA LEU A 44 6.64 8.36 -0.28
C LEU A 44 7.24 8.95 -1.54
N GLN A 45 6.42 9.16 -2.58
CA GLN A 45 6.88 9.74 -3.83
C GLN A 45 7.38 11.18 -3.63
N ALA A 46 6.70 11.99 -2.83
CA ALA A 46 7.15 13.35 -2.51
C ALA A 46 8.50 13.34 -1.78
N ALA A 47 8.65 12.48 -0.76
CA ALA A 47 9.86 12.38 0.05
C ALA A 47 11.07 11.78 -0.70
N LEU A 48 10.83 10.88 -1.65
CA LEU A 48 11.85 10.21 -2.44
C LEU A 48 12.07 10.85 -3.82
N SER A 49 11.27 11.86 -4.17
CA SER A 49 11.38 12.53 -5.47
C SER A 49 12.77 13.14 -5.64
N ASN A 50 13.34 13.01 -6.84
CA ASN A 50 14.67 13.51 -7.19
C ASN A 50 15.85 12.91 -6.38
N HIS A 51 15.65 11.78 -5.70
CA HIS A 51 16.74 11.05 -5.06
C HIS A 51 17.24 9.92 -5.96
N PHE A 52 18.55 9.87 -6.17
CA PHE A 52 19.20 8.76 -6.86
C PHE A 52 19.61 7.69 -5.86
N PHE A 53 19.34 6.43 -6.19
CA PHE A 53 19.73 5.26 -5.39
C PHE A 53 20.68 4.40 -6.20
N GLU A 54 21.81 4.03 -5.59
CA GLU A 54 22.85 3.21 -6.24
C GLU A 54 22.42 1.74 -6.41
N SER A 55 21.43 1.28 -5.65
CA SER A 55 20.91 -0.09 -5.71
C SER A 55 19.43 -0.17 -5.34
N LEU A 56 18.78 -1.27 -5.72
CA LEU A 56 17.42 -1.58 -5.28
C LEU A 56 17.33 -1.78 -3.77
N ASP A 57 18.39 -2.29 -3.13
CA ASP A 57 18.46 -2.41 -1.67
C ASP A 57 18.49 -1.04 -0.99
N GLY A 58 19.19 -0.07 -1.60
CA GLY A 58 19.21 1.32 -1.13
C GLY A 58 17.83 1.97 -1.22
N LEU A 59 17.12 1.77 -2.33
CA LEU A 59 15.73 2.22 -2.49
C LEU A 59 14.80 1.55 -1.47
N THR A 60 14.92 0.23 -1.30
CA THR A 60 14.08 -0.55 -0.37
C THR A 60 14.29 -0.09 1.07
N THR A 61 15.54 0.15 1.47
CA THR A 61 15.88 0.66 2.80
C THR A 61 15.25 2.03 3.04
N ALA A 62 15.37 2.94 2.08
CA ALA A 62 14.77 4.28 2.18
C ALA A 62 13.24 4.23 2.28
N LEU A 63 12.59 3.36 1.49
CA LEU A 63 11.15 3.12 1.56
C LEU A 63 10.73 2.63 2.95
N ILE A 64 11.42 1.61 3.49
CA ILE A 64 11.11 1.05 4.82
C ILE A 64 11.29 2.10 5.93
N GLN A 65 12.36 2.90 5.87
CA GLN A 65 12.62 3.94 6.86
C GLN A 65 11.52 5.01 6.87
N LEU A 66 11.07 5.47 5.70
CA LEU A 66 9.99 6.43 5.58
C LEU A 66 8.66 5.87 6.09
N LEU A 67 8.31 4.64 5.70
CA LEU A 67 7.11 3.96 6.17
C LEU A 67 7.10 3.76 7.69
N THR A 68 8.24 3.41 8.28
CA THR A 68 8.34 3.20 9.74
C THR A 68 8.27 4.54 10.49
N SER A 69 8.82 5.61 9.91
CA SER A 69 8.80 6.94 10.51
C SER A 69 7.42 7.58 10.48
N SER A 70 6.63 7.39 9.40
CA SER A 70 5.26 7.93 9.31
C SER A 70 4.30 7.25 10.28
N LEU A 71 4.48 5.95 10.55
CA LEU A 71 3.71 5.21 11.55
C LEU A 71 3.93 5.73 12.98
N TYR A 72 5.14 6.20 13.31
CA TYR A 72 5.47 6.76 14.63
C TYR A 72 5.04 8.22 14.82
N GLN A 73 4.75 8.97 13.75
CA GLN A 73 4.26 10.34 13.84
C GLN A 73 2.73 10.44 13.98
N SER A 74 2.03 9.31 13.94
CA SER A 74 0.57 9.24 13.97
C SER A 74 -0.02 8.97 15.37
N GLU A 75 0.79 9.03 16.44
CA GLU A 75 0.37 8.90 17.85
C GLU A 75 0.33 10.25 18.59
#